data_AF-A0A519ST70-F1
#
_entry.id   AF-A0A519ST70-F1
#
_cell.length_a   1.000
_cell.length_b   1.000
_cell.length_c   1.000
_cell.angle_alpha   90.00
_cell.angle_beta   90.00
_cell.angle_gamma   90.00
#
_symmetry.space_group_name_H-M   'P 1'
#
loop_
_entity.id
_entity.type
_entity.pdbx_description
1 polymer ?
#
loop_
_entity_poly.entity_id
_entity_poly.type
_entity_poly.pdbx_seq_one_letter_code
_entity_poly.pdbx_strand_id
1 'polypeptide(L)' 'IKIGKNAFIAAGACVTKDVPENSLMAGVPARIIRKLS' A
#
# COMPACT_ATOMS: atom_id res chain seq x y z
N ILE A 1 3.40 9.47 -6.42
CA ILE A 1 2.63 8.25 -6.14
C ILE A 1 3.07 7.17 -7.10
N LYS A 2 4.01 6.35 -6.64
CA LYS A 2 4.49 5.14 -7.31
C LYS A 2 4.04 3.95 -6.49
N ILE A 3 3.56 2.91 -7.18
CA ILE A 3 3.15 1.66 -6.56
C ILE A 3 4.18 0.60 -6.95
N GLY A 4 4.89 0.08 -5.95
CA GLY A 4 5.87 -0.97 -6.13
C GLY A 4 5.26 -2.26 -6.66
N LYS A 5 6.10 -3.10 -7.27
CA LYS A 5 5.65 -4.38 -7.85
C LYS A 5 5.10 -5.29 -6.75
N ASN A 6 4.04 -6.04 -7.06
CA ASN A 6 3.32 -6.92 -6.11
C ASN A 6 2.80 -6.22 -4.84
N ALA A 7 2.64 -4.89 -4.85
CA ALA A 7 1.97 -4.21 -3.76
C ALA A 7 0.45 -4.45 -3.84
N PHE A 8 -0.18 -4.69 -2.70
CA PHE A 8 -1.62 -4.85 -2.56
C PHE A 8 -2.23 -3.62 -1.88
N ILE A 9 -3.30 -3.09 -2.46
CA ILE A 9 -4.06 -1.97 -1.91
C ILE A 9 -5.43 -2.48 -1.52
N ALA A 10 -5.79 -2.34 -0.24
CA ALA A 10 -7.11 -2.73 0.25
C ALA A 10 -8.20 -1.81 -0.32
N ALA A 11 -9.41 -2.33 -0.47
CA ALA A 11 -10.56 -1.55 -0.90
C ALA A 11 -10.79 -0.36 0.03
N GLY A 12 -11.02 0.84 -0.54
CA GLY A 12 -11.23 2.07 0.21
C GLY A 12 -9.98 2.73 0.79
N ALA A 13 -8.77 2.23 0.46
CA ALA A 13 -7.53 2.86 0.91
C ALA A 13 -7.21 4.14 0.10
N CYS A 14 -6.86 5.24 0.79
CA CYS A 14 -6.46 6.49 0.15
C CYS A 14 -4.93 6.65 0.23
N VAL A 15 -4.24 6.35 -0.87
CA VAL A 15 -2.78 6.38 -0.95
C VAL A 15 -2.29 7.81 -1.17
N THR A 16 -1.63 8.37 -0.15
CA THR A 16 -1.08 9.74 -0.18
C THR A 16 0.45 9.77 -0.30
N LYS A 17 1.12 8.61 -0.28
CA LYS A 17 2.58 8.46 -0.37
C LYS A 17 2.96 7.27 -1.23
N ASP A 18 4.21 7.22 -1.69
CA ASP A 18 4.71 6.10 -2.50
C ASP A 18 4.67 4.78 -1.71
N VAL A 19 4.33 3.69 -2.43
CA VAL A 19 4.10 2.36 -1.87
C VAL A 19 5.28 1.46 -2.21
N PRO A 20 5.97 0.86 -1.22
CA PRO A 20 7.05 -0.07 -1.49
C PRO A 20 6.53 -1.38 -2.10
N GLU A 21 7.41 -2.08 -2.82
CA GLU A 21 7.11 -3.40 -3.39
C GLU A 21 6.77 -4.44 -2.32
N ASN A 22 5.98 -5.45 -2.69
CA ASN A 22 5.52 -6.53 -1.82
C ASN A 22 4.92 -6.01 -0.49
N SER A 23 4.16 -4.91 -0.51
CA SER A 23 3.53 -4.34 0.69
C SER A 23 2.01 -4.31 0.57
N LEU A 24 1.33 -4.51 1.70
CA LEU A 24 -0.12 -4.37 1.83
C LEU A 24 -0.45 -3.02 2.47
N MET A 25 -1.18 -2.17 1.76
CA MET A 25 -1.62 -0.84 2.19
C MET A 25 -3.12 -0.83 2.50
N ALA A 26 -3.55 -0.22 3.62
CA ALA A 26 -4.95 0.11 3.88
C ALA A 26 -5.15 1.38 4.72
N GLY A 27 -6.39 1.88 4.71
CA GLY A 27 -6.84 3.01 5.50
C GLY A 27 -6.84 4.34 4.75
N VAL A 28 -7.31 5.38 5.44
CA VAL A 28 -7.34 6.76 4.95
C VAL A 28 -6.73 7.65 6.04
N PRO A 29 -5.48 8.12 5.89
CA PRO A 29 -4.54 7.83 4.81
C PRO A 29 -3.97 6.42 4.87
N ALA A 30 -3.66 5.84 3.71
CA ALA A 30 -3.18 4.47 3.59
C ALA A 30 -1.82 4.27 4.27
N ARG A 31 -1.70 3.20 5.06
CA ARG A 31 -0.47 2.78 5.74
C ARG A 31 -0.17 1.32 5.49
N ILE A 32 1.11 0.95 5.61
CA ILE A 32 1.56 -0.43 5.47
C ILE A 32 1.04 -1.22 6.66
N ILE A 33 0.18 -2.21 6.39
CA ILE A 33 -0.35 -3.14 7.40
C ILE A 33 0.50 -4.39 7.50
N ARG A 34 1.07 -4.83 6.36
CA ARG A 34 1.91 -6.03 6.29
C ARG A 34 2.89 -5.95 5.12
N LYS A 35 4.07 -6.54 5.27
CA LYS A 35 4.94 -6.87 4.14
C LYS A 35 4.61 -8.31 3.71
N LEU A 36 4.45 -8.51 2.41
CA LEU A 36 4.09 -9.78 1.78
C LEU A 36 5.32 -10.63 1.44
N SER A 37 6.42 -10.41 2.15
CA SER A 37 7.69 -11.12 1.99
C SER A 37 7.92 -12.08 3.14
#